data_AF-A0A1G3QKH8-F1
#
_entry.id   AF-A0A1G3QKH8-F1
#
_cell.length_a   1.000
_cell.length_b   1.000
_cell.length_c   1.000
_cell.angle_alpha   90.00
_cell.angle_beta   90.00
_cell.angle_gamma   90.00
#
_symmetry.space_group_name_H-M   'P 1'
#
loop_
_entity.id
_entity.type
_entity.pdbx_description
1 polymer ?
#
loop_
_entity_poly.entity_id
_entity_poly.type
_entity_poly.pdbx_seq_one_letter_code
_entity_poly.pdbx_strand_id
1 'polypeptide(L)'
;MSFWEQYGQGIIGIFIILLVAAALFVGYKILKKRMQKKLDDQQTLVNQHKVPASILVLEKKKDKISKANIPRSVIEQIPKIYKIKKVPIVKAKIGPQVMDLLCDEDVFEKLPVHKTVRVELAGIFIAGIKQGKN
;
A
#
# COMPACT_ATOMS: atom_id res chain seq x y z
N MET A 1 55.75 17.96 -25.40
CA MET A 1 54.69 17.76 -24.38
C MET A 1 54.27 16.31 -24.44
N SER A 2 54.34 15.63 -23.31
CA SER A 2 54.39 14.17 -23.26
C SER A 2 53.03 13.54 -23.61
N PHE A 3 53.03 12.55 -24.51
CA PHE A 3 51.86 11.76 -24.90
C PHE A 3 51.10 11.21 -23.68
N TRP A 4 51.81 10.94 -22.58
CA TRP A 4 51.28 10.55 -21.28
C TRP A 4 50.34 11.58 -20.62
N GLU A 5 50.55 12.89 -20.83
CA GLU A 5 49.68 13.93 -20.26
C GLU A 5 48.33 14.01 -20.97
N GLN A 6 48.26 13.71 -22.28
CA GLN A 6 47.01 13.82 -23.03
C GLN A 6 46.07 12.62 -22.81
N TYR A 7 46.60 11.41 -22.67
CA TYR A 7 45.81 10.22 -22.34
C TYR A 7 45.56 10.08 -20.83
N GLY A 8 46.48 10.55 -19.98
CA GLY A 8 46.31 10.52 -18.53
C GLY A 8 45.09 11.31 -18.05
N GLN A 9 44.86 12.51 -18.60
CA GLN A 9 43.72 13.37 -18.23
C GLN A 9 42.36 12.75 -18.61
N GLY A 10 42.27 12.08 -19.77
CA GLY A 10 41.03 11.42 -20.20
C GLY A 10 40.67 10.18 -19.37
N ILE A 11 41.67 9.39 -18.97
CA ILE A 11 41.49 8.22 -18.11
C ILE A 11 41.05 8.64 -16.70
N ILE A 12 41.66 9.69 -16.16
CA ILE A 12 41.31 10.25 -14.83
C ILE A 12 39.84 10.73 -14.81
N GLY A 13 39.38 11.40 -15.87
CA GLY A 13 37.99 11.82 -15.99
C GLY A 13 36.99 10.66 -15.98
N ILE A 14 37.29 9.57 -16.69
CA ILE A 14 36.46 8.36 -16.71
C ILE A 14 36.40 7.70 -15.33
N PHE A 15 37.53 7.62 -14.62
CA PHE A 15 37.57 7.08 -13.26
C PHE A 15 36.75 7.91 -12.28
N ILE A 16 36.81 9.24 -12.37
CA ILE A 16 36.01 10.14 -11.51
C ILE A 16 34.52 9.94 -11.77
N ILE A 17 34.10 9.86 -13.04
CA ILE A 17 32.70 9.61 -13.41
C ILE A 17 32.23 8.24 -12.90
N LEU A 18 33.05 7.20 -13.01
CA LEU A 18 32.76 5.87 -12.48
C LEU A 18 32.59 5.89 -10.96
N LEU A 19 33.46 6.61 -10.25
CA LEU A 19 33.42 6.73 -8.80
C LEU A 19 32.15 7.45 -8.33
N VAL A 20 31.78 8.54 -9.00
CA VAL A 20 30.53 9.28 -8.73
C VAL A 20 29.29 8.43 -9.04
N ALA A 21 29.28 7.71 -10.16
CA ALA A 21 28.19 6.81 -10.53
C ALA A 21 28.02 5.66 -9.52
N ALA A 22 29.12 5.08 -9.04
CA ALA A 22 29.11 4.05 -8.01
C ALA A 22 28.54 4.59 -6.68
N ALA A 23 28.95 5.79 -6.26
CA ALA A 23 28.45 6.44 -5.05
C ALA A 23 26.93 6.69 -5.12
N LEU A 24 26.43 7.19 -6.27
CA LEU A 24 25.00 7.41 -6.49
C LEU A 24 24.20 6.09 -6.44
N PHE A 25 24.74 5.02 -7.04
CA PHE A 25 24.08 3.71 -7.04
C PHE A 25 23.95 3.12 -5.64
N VAL A 26 25.01 3.21 -4.82
CA VAL A 26 24.99 2.75 -3.43
C VAL A 26 24.01 3.57 -2.59
N GLY A 27 24.02 4.90 -2.73
CA GLY A 27 23.08 5.79 -2.04
C GLY A 27 21.62 5.46 -2.38
N TYR A 28 21.31 5.26 -3.66
CA TYR A 28 19.98 4.88 -4.11
C TYR A 28 19.53 3.52 -3.54
N LYS A 29 20.41 2.52 -3.51
CA LYS A 29 20.09 1.19 -2.95
C LYS A 29 19.76 1.24 -1.46
N ILE A 30 20.48 2.06 -0.69
CA ILE A 30 20.22 2.22 0.75
C ILE A 30 18.87 2.89 0.98
N LEU A 31 18.58 3.98 0.26
CA LEU A 31 17.29 4.68 0.39
C LEU A 31 16.12 3.77 0.01
N LYS A 32 16.25 3.02 -1.09
CA LYS A 32 15.23 2.06 -1.53
C LYS A 32 15.00 0.96 -0.50
N LYS A 33 16.05 0.34 0.05
CA LYS A 33 15.93 -0.68 1.11
C LYS A 33 15.26 -0.13 2.38
N ARG A 34 15.57 1.11 2.78
CA ARG A 34 14.96 1.77 3.94
C ARG A 34 13.46 2.00 3.75
N MET A 35 13.05 2.44 2.56
CA MET A 35 11.63 2.60 2.24
C MET A 35 10.88 1.28 2.16
N GLN A 36 11.48 0.27 1.53
CA GLN A 36 10.87 -1.05 1.40
C GLN A 36 10.57 -1.68 2.77
N LYS A 37 11.54 -1.64 3.70
CA LYS A 37 11.34 -2.16 5.07
C LYS A 37 10.16 -1.53 5.80
N LYS A 38 9.98 -0.20 5.69
CA LYS A 38 8.85 0.48 6.36
C LYS A 38 7.49 0.07 5.79
N LEU A 39 7.42 -0.28 4.51
CA LEU A 39 6.20 -0.78 3.89
C LEU A 39 5.95 -2.22 4.34
N ASP A 40 6.99 -3.06 4.32
CA ASP A 40 6.89 -4.47 4.72
C ASP A 40 6.52 -4.61 6.21
N ASP A 41 7.12 -3.80 7.09
CA ASP A 41 6.80 -3.79 8.53
C ASP A 41 5.34 -3.36 8.79
N GLN A 42 4.81 -2.39 8.03
CA GLN A 42 3.39 -2.05 8.12
C GLN A 42 2.51 -3.17 7.58
N GLN A 43 2.88 -3.76 6.44
CA GLN A 43 2.11 -4.81 5.81
C GLN A 43 2.04 -6.07 6.68
N THR A 44 3.14 -6.42 7.36
CA THR A 44 3.20 -7.55 8.28
C THR A 44 2.30 -7.37 9.49
N LEU A 45 2.28 -6.18 10.11
CA LEU A 45 1.34 -5.88 11.20
C LEU A 45 -0.12 -5.96 10.75
N VAL A 46 -0.45 -5.41 9.57
CA VAL A 46 -1.79 -5.52 8.98
C VAL A 46 -2.16 -6.99 8.73
N ASN A 47 -1.22 -7.79 8.23
CA ASN A 47 -1.42 -9.21 7.96
C ASN A 47 -1.59 -10.04 9.26
N GLN A 48 -0.90 -9.69 10.34
CA GLN A 48 -1.00 -10.38 11.63
C GLN A 48 -2.36 -10.19 12.30
N HIS A 49 -3.02 -9.05 12.09
CA HIS A 49 -4.34 -8.74 12.66
C HIS A 49 -5.51 -9.08 11.73
N LYS A 50 -5.29 -9.95 10.74
CA LYS A 50 -6.35 -10.42 9.84
C LYS A 50 -7.30 -11.36 10.57
N VAL A 51 -8.56 -10.94 10.67
CA VAL A 51 -9.65 -11.76 11.20
C VAL A 51 -10.58 -12.15 10.04
N PRO A 52 -10.82 -13.45 9.80
CA PRO A 52 -11.78 -13.87 8.79
C PRO A 52 -13.20 -13.52 9.22
N ALA A 53 -13.95 -12.84 8.35
CA ALA A 53 -15.34 -12.49 8.58
C ALA A 53 -16.20 -12.81 7.35
N SER A 54 -17.46 -13.18 7.59
CA SER A 54 -18.45 -13.32 6.52
C SER A 54 -19.27 -12.04 6.46
N ILE A 55 -19.20 -11.34 5.33
CA ILE A 55 -19.87 -10.05 5.15
C ILE A 55 -20.84 -10.12 3.98
N LEU A 56 -21.99 -9.46 4.11
CA LEU A 56 -22.90 -9.20 3.00
C LEU A 56 -22.56 -7.84 2.41
N VAL A 57 -22.05 -7.82 1.19
CA VAL A 57 -21.73 -6.57 0.49
C VAL A 57 -23.04 -5.94 0.02
N LEU A 58 -23.37 -4.75 0.53
CA LEU A 58 -24.59 -4.03 0.15
C LEU A 58 -24.30 -3.09 -1.03
N GLU A 59 -23.25 -2.29 -0.92
CA GLU A 59 -22.92 -1.26 -1.92
C GLU A 59 -21.41 -1.08 -1.98
N LYS A 60 -20.89 -0.69 -3.15
CA LYS A 60 -19.49 -0.32 -3.34
C LYS A 60 -19.40 1.05 -4.02
N LYS A 61 -18.66 1.99 -3.42
CA LYS A 61 -18.51 3.35 -3.94
C LYS A 61 -17.10 3.89 -3.67
N LYS A 62 -16.58 4.76 -4.54
CA LYS A 62 -15.33 5.50 -4.28
C LYS A 62 -15.68 6.88 -3.70
N ASP A 63 -15.40 7.10 -2.43
CA ASP A 63 -15.77 8.32 -1.70
C ASP A 63 -14.67 8.77 -0.72
N LYS A 64 -14.82 9.92 -0.09
CA LYS A 64 -13.90 10.40 0.94
C LYS A 64 -14.18 9.69 2.27
N ILE A 65 -13.12 9.42 3.03
CA ILE A 65 -13.19 8.81 4.37
C ILE A 65 -14.09 9.62 5.32
N SER A 66 -14.10 10.95 5.18
CA SER A 66 -14.96 11.84 5.98
C SER A 66 -16.47 11.61 5.80
N LYS A 67 -16.90 10.96 4.72
CA LYS A 67 -18.31 10.65 4.43
C LYS A 67 -18.68 9.19 4.74
N ALA A 68 -17.71 8.38 5.14
CA ALA A 68 -17.92 6.98 5.47
C ALA A 68 -18.31 6.83 6.94
N ASN A 69 -19.16 5.84 7.24
CA ASN A 69 -19.54 5.49 8.60
C ASN A 69 -18.44 4.65 9.27
N ILE A 70 -17.34 5.31 9.63
CA ILE A 70 -16.13 4.72 10.20
C ILE A 70 -15.90 5.30 11.62
N PRO A 71 -15.46 4.50 12.60
CA PRO A 71 -15.14 5.00 13.93
C PRO A 71 -14.07 6.10 13.89
N ARG A 72 -14.29 7.19 14.65
CA ARG A 72 -13.37 8.35 14.68
C ARG A 72 -11.94 7.98 15.08
N SER A 73 -11.79 7.04 16.01
CA SER A 73 -10.49 6.52 16.46
C SER A 73 -9.66 5.93 15.33
N VAL A 74 -10.29 5.35 14.30
CA VAL A 74 -9.58 4.80 13.14
C VAL A 74 -9.32 5.89 12.10
N ILE A 75 -10.26 6.81 11.90
CA ILE A 75 -10.07 7.97 11.01
C ILE A 75 -8.84 8.77 11.46
N GLU A 76 -8.66 9.00 12.75
CA GLU A 76 -7.53 9.77 13.28
C GLU A 76 -6.17 9.13 12.91
N GLN A 77 -6.07 7.81 12.96
CA GLN A 77 -4.87 7.04 12.64
C GLN A 77 -4.53 7.02 11.14
N ILE A 78 -5.51 7.25 10.27
CA ILE A 78 -5.30 7.23 8.82
C ILE A 78 -4.43 8.43 8.38
N PRO A 79 -3.43 8.23 7.51
CA PRO A 79 -2.59 9.32 7.01
C PRO A 79 -3.42 10.38 6.27
N LYS A 80 -3.05 11.66 6.40
CA LYS A 80 -3.79 12.79 5.79
C LYS A 80 -4.04 12.62 4.29
N ILE A 81 -3.12 12.01 3.55
CA ILE A 81 -3.24 11.79 2.11
C ILE A 81 -4.47 10.94 1.74
N TYR A 82 -4.79 9.92 2.54
CA TYR A 82 -5.94 9.04 2.31
C TYR A 82 -7.27 9.70 2.69
N LYS A 83 -7.25 10.66 3.62
CA LYS A 83 -8.45 11.43 4.03
C LYS A 83 -8.96 12.33 2.90
N ILE A 84 -8.05 12.84 2.06
CA ILE A 84 -8.35 13.83 1.03
C ILE A 84 -8.78 13.15 -0.28
N LYS A 85 -8.14 12.02 -0.61
CA LYS A 85 -8.42 11.26 -1.83
C LYS A 85 -9.74 10.50 -1.74
N LYS A 86 -10.35 10.24 -2.90
CA LYS A 86 -11.46 9.28 -2.99
C LYS A 86 -10.88 7.88 -2.89
N VAL A 87 -11.30 7.13 -1.89
CA VAL A 87 -10.86 5.76 -1.64
C VAL A 87 -12.03 4.79 -1.88
N PRO A 88 -11.76 3.55 -2.30
CA PRO A 88 -12.79 2.53 -2.46
C PRO A 88 -13.35 2.12 -1.09
N ILE A 89 -14.65 2.35 -0.91
CA ILE A 89 -15.42 2.06 0.29
C ILE A 89 -16.50 1.04 -0.06
N VAL A 90 -16.65 0.03 0.78
CA VAL A 90 -17.62 -1.04 0.65
C VAL A 90 -18.54 -0.99 1.86
N LYS A 91 -19.82 -0.68 1.63
CA LYS A 91 -20.84 -0.78 2.66
C LYS A 91 -21.20 -2.26 2.80
N ALA A 92 -20.93 -2.84 3.96
CA ALA A 92 -21.15 -4.24 4.20
C ALA A 92 -21.85 -4.48 5.54
N LYS A 93 -22.69 -5.51 5.57
CA LYS A 93 -23.31 -6.01 6.78
C LYS A 93 -22.47 -7.14 7.35
N ILE A 94 -21.95 -6.96 8.56
CA ILE A 94 -21.22 -7.96 9.34
C ILE A 94 -22.15 -8.44 10.45
N GLY A 95 -22.68 -9.66 10.30
CA GLY A 95 -23.70 -10.18 11.19
C GLY A 95 -24.92 -9.23 11.24
N PRO A 96 -25.25 -8.61 12.39
CA PRO A 96 -26.38 -7.68 12.49
C PRO A 96 -26.04 -6.23 12.11
N GLN A 97 -24.77 -5.82 12.13
CA GLN A 97 -24.37 -4.41 11.99
C GLN A 97 -23.99 -4.06 10.55
N VAL A 98 -24.36 -2.86 10.08
CA VAL A 98 -23.95 -2.31 8.78
C VAL A 98 -22.84 -1.29 9.00
N MET A 99 -21.71 -1.47 8.33
CA MET A 99 -20.56 -0.58 8.42
C MET A 99 -19.93 -0.32 7.06
N ASP A 100 -19.20 0.79 6.96
CA ASP A 100 -18.42 1.13 5.78
C ASP A 100 -16.99 0.64 5.97
N LEU A 101 -16.54 -0.24 5.09
CA LEU A 101 -15.22 -0.85 5.09
C LEU A 101 -14.36 -0.24 3.99
N LEU A 102 -13.06 -0.12 4.24
CA LEU A 102 -12.06 0.29 3.26
C LEU A 102 -11.46 -0.95 2.59
N CYS A 103 -10.97 -0.83 1.36
CA CYS A 103 -10.29 -1.92 0.67
C CYS A 103 -9.27 -1.38 -0.32
N ASP A 104 -8.45 -2.25 -0.92
CA ASP A 104 -7.64 -1.89 -2.09
C ASP A 104 -8.46 -1.99 -3.37
N GLU A 105 -8.00 -1.34 -4.44
CA GLU A 105 -8.70 -1.31 -5.73
C GLU A 105 -8.89 -2.72 -6.30
N ASP A 106 -7.87 -3.55 -6.20
CA ASP A 106 -7.85 -4.95 -6.67
C ASP A 106 -8.84 -5.83 -5.90
N VAL A 107 -9.16 -5.50 -4.65
CA VAL A 107 -10.20 -6.18 -3.86
C VAL A 107 -11.58 -5.61 -4.22
N PHE A 108 -11.70 -4.30 -4.37
CA PHE A 108 -12.94 -3.59 -4.72
C PHE A 108 -13.57 -4.09 -6.03
N GLU A 109 -12.74 -4.38 -7.03
CA GLU A 109 -13.19 -4.91 -8.31
C GLU A 109 -13.74 -6.33 -8.19
N LYS A 110 -13.08 -7.17 -7.38
CA LYS A 110 -13.43 -8.59 -7.18
C LYS A 110 -14.64 -8.79 -6.27
N LEU A 111 -15.02 -7.79 -5.47
CA LEU A 111 -16.16 -7.90 -4.55
C LEU A 111 -17.50 -7.85 -5.31
N PRO A 112 -18.32 -8.92 -5.21
CA PRO A 112 -19.67 -8.93 -5.75
C PRO A 112 -20.63 -8.12 -4.86
N VAL A 113 -21.52 -7.34 -5.47
CA VAL A 113 -22.56 -6.59 -4.76
C VAL A 113 -23.76 -7.50 -4.47
N HIS A 114 -24.42 -7.31 -3.34
CA HIS A 114 -25.57 -8.11 -2.84
C HIS A 114 -25.28 -9.60 -2.65
N LYS A 115 -24.02 -9.98 -2.42
CA LYS A 115 -23.64 -11.36 -2.13
C LYS A 115 -22.86 -11.44 -0.81
N THR A 116 -23.07 -12.54 -0.11
CA THR A 116 -22.29 -12.89 1.08
C THR A 116 -20.95 -13.47 0.64
N VAL A 117 -19.87 -12.87 1.10
CA VAL A 117 -18.50 -13.31 0.82
C VAL A 117 -17.69 -13.40 2.10
N ARG A 118 -16.76 -14.35 2.14
CA ARG A 118 -15.78 -14.44 3.21
C ARG A 118 -14.58 -13.57 2.87
N VAL A 119 -14.20 -12.71 3.80
CA VAL A 119 -13.10 -11.78 3.64
C VAL A 119 -12.19 -11.80 4.86
N GLU A 120 -10.97 -11.33 4.70
CA GLU A 120 -10.06 -11.06 5.80
C GLU A 120 -10.15 -9.58 6.15
N LEU A 121 -10.54 -9.29 7.40
CA LEU A 121 -10.64 -7.92 7.92
C LEU A 121 -9.45 -7.62 8.82
N ALA A 122 -8.83 -6.47 8.61
CA ALA A 122 -7.91 -5.84 9.53
C ALA A 122 -8.58 -4.57 10.07
N GLY A 123 -9.37 -4.73 11.14
CA GLY A 123 -10.24 -3.66 11.64
C GLY A 123 -11.31 -3.28 10.61
N ILE A 124 -11.22 -2.05 10.08
CA ILE A 124 -12.15 -1.52 9.05
C ILE A 124 -11.69 -1.80 7.62
N PHE A 125 -10.51 -2.41 7.45
CA PHE A 125 -9.90 -2.63 6.15
C PHE A 125 -10.10 -4.08 5.68
N ILE A 126 -10.55 -4.27 4.44
CA ILE A 126 -10.66 -5.56 3.78
C ILE A 126 -9.32 -5.86 3.14
N ALA A 127 -8.56 -6.74 3.76
CA ALA A 127 -7.22 -7.10 3.31
C ALA A 127 -7.21 -8.17 2.21
N GLY A 128 -8.32 -8.87 2.00
CA GLY A 128 -8.45 -9.85 0.93
C GLY A 128 -9.77 -10.61 0.97
N ILE A 129 -10.12 -11.23 -0.16
CA ILE A 129 -11.27 -12.13 -0.26
C ILE A 129 -10.76 -13.55 -0.01
N LYS A 130 -11.30 -14.23 1.00
CA LYS A 130 -11.16 -15.69 1.10
C LYS A 130 -12.20 -16.30 0.20
N GLN A 131 -11.83 -16.57 -1.05
CA GLN A 131 -12.60 -17.50 -1.87
C GLN A 131 -12.62 -18.83 -1.12
N GLY A 132 -13.83 -19.31 -0.79
CA GLY A 132 -13.99 -20.68 -0.34
C GLY A 132 -13.37 -21.56 -1.41
N LYS A 133 -12.35 -22.31 -1.04
CA LYS A 133 -11.76 -23.35 -1.86
C LYS A 133 -12.92 -24.30 -2.22
N ASN A 134 -13.39 -24.25 -3.45
CA ASN A 134 -14.03 -25.39 -4.09
C ASN A 134 -12.91 -26.20 -4.72
#